data_AF-A0A5N4B3T3-F1
#
_entry.id   AF-A0A5N4B3T3-F1
#
_cell.length_a   1.000
_cell.length_b   1.000
_cell.length_c   1.000
_cell.angle_alpha   90.00
_cell.angle_beta   90.00
_cell.angle_gamma   90.00
#
_symmetry.space_group_name_H-M   'P 1'
#
loop_
_entity.id
_entity.type
_entity.pdbx_description
1 polymer ?
#
loop_
_entity_poly.entity_id
_entity_poly.type
_entity_poly.pdbx_seq_one_letter_code
_entity_poly.pdbx_strand_id
1 'polypeptide(L)'
;MMQYFSKHFFAPIIITGDRTNHGLNIYVVSDLMQTVSDVNIEVVVYKWNSFHPVHTFRLQQNVEAGSSRLVLNLDIKNVLEGISGCGDNVLENCFLYLQEDGDLAPDNFVFPVPLKEAAIMKANARIRSIEEIRDPNIYFTVEIEVHNIALFVWLETGNITGRFSDNGFLQVTKTKTVNFTPKELISLSELRRSLTITDLSAFDRI
;
A
#
# COMPACT_ATOMS: atom_id res chain seq x y z
N MET A 1 -5.19 13.24 -0.68
CA MET A 1 -4.64 11.96 -1.17
C MET A 1 -3.36 12.13 -1.99
N MET A 2 -3.35 12.90 -3.09
CA MET A 2 -2.17 13.06 -3.98
C MET A 2 -0.83 13.31 -3.26
N GLN A 3 -0.79 14.24 -2.30
CA GLN A 3 0.44 14.55 -1.56
C GLN A 3 1.00 13.36 -0.75
N TYR A 4 0.15 12.46 -0.28
CA TYR A 4 0.58 11.23 0.39
C TYR A 4 1.25 10.27 -0.59
N PHE A 5 0.67 10.12 -1.79
CA PHE A 5 1.27 9.34 -2.87
C PHE A 5 2.59 9.95 -3.32
N SER A 6 2.71 11.28 -3.38
CA SER A 6 3.95 11.97 -3.74
C SER A 6 5.11 11.63 -2.82
N LYS A 7 4.85 11.46 -1.52
CA LYS A 7 5.88 11.00 -0.57
C LYS A 7 6.43 9.63 -0.94
N HIS A 8 5.59 8.75 -1.52
CA HIS A 8 5.98 7.38 -1.88
C HIS A 8 6.64 7.36 -3.26
N PHE A 9 6.03 7.95 -4.29
CA PHE A 9 6.58 7.90 -5.65
C PHE A 9 7.80 8.80 -5.88
N PHE A 10 8.14 9.69 -4.94
CA PHE A 10 9.42 10.41 -4.88
C PHE A 10 10.37 9.89 -3.79
N ALA A 11 10.15 8.67 -3.28
CA ALA A 11 11.12 8.05 -2.39
C ALA A 11 12.46 7.82 -3.13
N PRO A 12 13.61 7.91 -2.44
CA PRO A 12 14.92 7.77 -3.06
C PRO A 12 15.15 6.43 -3.78
N ILE A 13 14.44 5.39 -3.35
CA ILE A 13 14.31 4.13 -4.08
C ILE A 13 12.82 3.82 -4.18
N ILE A 14 12.38 3.36 -5.36
CA ILE A 14 11.03 2.84 -5.56
C ILE A 14 11.04 1.62 -6.48
N ILE A 15 10.20 0.65 -6.14
CA ILE A 15 9.83 -0.47 -7.00
C ILE A 15 8.49 -0.10 -7.66
N THR A 16 8.46 -0.06 -8.99
CA THR A 16 7.29 0.38 -9.75
C THR A 16 6.94 -0.59 -10.87
N GLY A 17 5.64 -0.72 -11.12
CA GLY A 17 5.09 -1.56 -12.16
C GLY A 17 4.55 -0.71 -13.32
N ASP A 18 5.03 -0.97 -14.53
CA ASP A 18 4.50 -0.43 -15.78
C ASP A 18 3.71 -1.53 -16.51
N ARG A 19 2.40 -1.29 -16.68
CA ARG A 19 1.51 -2.23 -17.34
C ARG A 19 1.51 -1.98 -18.85
N THR A 20 1.84 -3.02 -19.60
CA THR A 20 1.72 -3.06 -21.06
C THR A 20 0.44 -3.79 -21.46
N ASN A 21 0.15 -3.88 -22.77
CA ASN A 21 -1.05 -4.54 -23.29
C ASN A 21 -1.22 -5.99 -22.79
N HIS A 22 -0.12 -6.72 -22.59
CA HIS A 22 -0.16 -8.15 -22.23
C HIS A 22 0.75 -8.52 -21.05
N GLY A 23 1.48 -7.57 -20.46
CA GLY A 23 2.43 -7.88 -19.40
C GLY A 23 2.69 -6.74 -18.42
N LEU A 24 3.50 -7.03 -17.42
CA LEU A 24 3.97 -6.12 -16.39
C LEU A 24 5.48 -6.06 -16.42
N ASN A 25 6.00 -4.86 -16.63
CA ASN A 25 7.40 -4.55 -16.41
C ASN A 25 7.56 -4.02 -14.98
N ILE A 26 8.47 -4.58 -14.22
CA ILE A 26 8.79 -4.11 -12.88
C ILE A 26 10.18 -3.50 -12.92
N TYR A 27 10.25 -2.23 -12.54
CA TYR A 27 11.46 -1.45 -12.48
C TYR A 27 11.83 -1.16 -11.03
N VAL A 28 13.13 -1.09 -10.79
CA VAL A 28 13.68 -0.42 -9.61
C VAL A 28 14.28 0.89 -10.07
N VAL A 29 13.89 1.97 -9.42
CA VAL A 29 14.42 3.31 -9.65
C VAL A 29 15.14 3.76 -8.39
N SER A 30 16.33 4.34 -8.55
CA SER A 30 17.15 4.84 -7.46
C SER A 30 17.73 6.20 -7.79
N ASP A 31 17.48 7.17 -6.91
CA ASP A 31 18.07 8.51 -6.94
C ASP A 31 19.33 8.59 -6.06
N LEU A 32 19.74 7.49 -5.43
CA LEU A 32 20.92 7.46 -4.57
C LEU A 32 22.20 7.63 -5.39
N MET A 33 23.21 8.27 -4.78
CA MET A 33 24.52 8.47 -5.38
C MET A 33 25.46 7.26 -5.24
N GLN A 34 25.01 6.22 -4.52
CA GLN A 34 25.78 5.00 -4.28
C GLN A 34 24.91 3.77 -4.54
N THR A 35 25.53 2.72 -5.05
CA THR A 35 24.88 1.43 -5.27
C THR A 35 24.55 0.79 -3.93
N VAL A 36 23.34 0.25 -3.80
CA VAL A 36 22.92 -0.56 -2.66
C VAL A 36 22.93 -2.03 -3.09
N SER A 37 23.76 -2.83 -2.45
CA SER A 37 23.89 -4.26 -2.77
C SER A 37 22.85 -5.09 -2.04
N ASP A 38 22.55 -6.27 -2.60
CA ASP A 38 21.78 -7.32 -1.95
C ASP A 38 20.35 -6.92 -1.53
N VAL A 39 19.72 -6.03 -2.28
CA VAL A 39 18.33 -5.61 -2.03
C VAL A 39 17.37 -6.73 -2.43
N ASN A 40 16.51 -7.12 -1.50
CA ASN A 40 15.51 -8.17 -1.70
C ASN A 40 14.19 -7.56 -2.14
N ILE A 41 13.84 -7.76 -3.40
CA ILE A 41 12.59 -7.29 -3.98
C ILE A 41 11.59 -8.44 -3.97
N GLU A 42 10.40 -8.16 -3.48
CA GLU A 42 9.29 -9.09 -3.47
C GLU A 42 8.14 -8.60 -4.34
N VAL A 43 7.68 -9.48 -5.22
CA VAL A 43 6.41 -9.32 -5.94
C VAL A 43 5.44 -10.31 -5.34
N VAL A 44 4.53 -9.81 -4.52
CA VAL A 44 3.60 -10.60 -3.72
C VAL A 44 2.24 -10.64 -4.41
N VAL A 45 1.72 -11.83 -4.65
CA VAL A 45 0.37 -12.02 -5.20
C VAL A 45 -0.59 -12.20 -4.04
N TYR A 46 -1.55 -11.29 -3.93
CA TYR A 46 -2.64 -11.40 -2.95
C TYR A 46 -3.95 -11.70 -3.63
N LYS A 47 -4.80 -12.42 -2.91
CA LYS A 47 -6.22 -12.57 -3.24
C LYS A 47 -7.02 -11.58 -2.39
N TRP A 48 -8.03 -10.93 -2.97
CA TRP A 48 -8.80 -9.87 -2.28
C TRP A 48 -9.40 -10.26 -0.93
N ASN A 49 -9.67 -11.56 -0.72
CA ASN A 49 -10.30 -12.10 0.47
C ASN A 49 -9.33 -12.69 1.51
N SER A 50 -8.01 -12.47 1.35
CA SER A 50 -7.00 -13.07 2.21
C SER A 50 -5.83 -12.13 2.47
N PHE A 51 -5.47 -11.96 3.74
CA PHE A 51 -4.22 -11.30 4.15
C PHE A 51 -2.98 -12.20 3.99
N HIS A 52 -3.17 -13.48 3.65
CA HIS A 52 -2.06 -14.37 3.36
C HIS A 52 -1.76 -14.31 1.87
N PRO A 53 -0.48 -14.13 1.50
CA PRO A 53 -0.08 -14.12 0.11
C PRO A 53 -0.33 -15.48 -0.52
N VAL A 54 -0.79 -15.47 -1.77
CA VAL A 54 -0.96 -16.66 -2.59
C VAL A 54 0.40 -17.15 -3.10
N HIS A 55 1.24 -16.20 -3.49
CA HIS A 55 2.59 -16.46 -3.99
C HIS A 55 3.49 -15.24 -3.76
N THR A 56 4.80 -15.46 -3.69
CA THR A 56 5.79 -14.39 -3.59
C THR A 56 6.97 -14.71 -4.51
N PHE A 57 7.19 -13.86 -5.51
CA PHE A 57 8.42 -13.89 -6.30
C PHE A 57 9.49 -13.08 -5.57
N ARG A 58 10.65 -13.69 -5.33
CA ARG A 58 11.78 -13.03 -4.68
C ARG A 58 12.91 -12.83 -5.67
N LEU A 59 13.45 -11.62 -5.71
CA LEU A 59 14.55 -11.23 -6.57
C LEU A 59 15.57 -10.49 -5.72
N GLN A 60 16.80 -10.99 -5.69
CA GLN A 60 17.91 -10.24 -5.12
C GLN A 60 18.56 -9.41 -6.24
N GLN A 61 18.71 -8.10 -6.03
CA GLN A 61 19.28 -7.19 -7.01
C GLN A 61 20.25 -6.21 -6.36
N ASN A 62 21.27 -5.79 -7.12
CA ASN A 62 22.07 -4.62 -6.78
C ASN A 62 21.41 -3.40 -7.41
N VAL A 63 21.00 -2.44 -6.56
CA VAL A 63 20.33 -1.21 -6.99
C VAL A 63 21.39 -0.18 -7.31
N GLU A 64 21.68 0.00 -8.59
CA GLU A 64 22.71 0.92 -9.08
C GLU A 64 22.35 2.38 -8.80
N ALA A 65 23.37 3.18 -8.49
CA ALA A 65 23.23 4.62 -8.23
C ALA A 65 22.58 5.37 -9.40
N GLY A 66 21.62 6.26 -9.12
CA GLY A 66 21.04 7.18 -10.11
C GLY A 66 20.41 6.49 -11.33
N SER A 67 19.86 5.28 -11.15
CA SER A 67 19.47 4.39 -12.25
C SER A 67 17.99 4.01 -12.24
N SER A 68 17.49 3.57 -13.40
CA SER A 68 16.21 2.90 -13.56
C SER A 68 16.43 1.61 -14.33
N ARG A 69 16.14 0.47 -13.70
CA ARG A 69 16.43 -0.86 -14.26
C ARG A 69 15.22 -1.75 -14.22
N LEU A 70 14.95 -2.41 -15.35
CA LEU A 70 13.98 -3.50 -15.44
C LEU A 70 14.53 -4.71 -14.68
N VAL A 71 13.81 -5.17 -13.65
CA VAL A 71 14.20 -6.31 -12.82
C VAL A 71 13.34 -7.55 -13.06
N LEU A 72 12.11 -7.37 -13.54
CA LEU A 72 11.21 -8.46 -13.86
C LEU A 72 10.26 -8.06 -15.00
N ASN A 73 10.01 -9.01 -15.91
CA ASN A 73 8.98 -8.91 -16.93
C ASN A 73 8.05 -10.12 -16.78
N LEU A 74 6.75 -9.87 -16.64
CA LEU A 74 5.74 -10.90 -16.42
C LEU A 74 4.64 -10.80 -17.47
N ASP A 75 4.22 -11.92 -18.04
CA ASP A 75 2.87 -12.04 -18.59
C ASP A 75 1.91 -12.26 -17.42
N ILE A 76 1.22 -11.20 -16.98
CA ILE A 76 0.42 -11.22 -15.75
C ILE A 76 -0.62 -12.35 -15.80
N LYS A 77 -1.25 -12.56 -16.96
CA LYS A 77 -2.32 -13.56 -17.08
C LYS A 77 -1.73 -14.96 -16.95
N ASN A 78 -0.73 -15.29 -17.76
CA ASN A 78 -0.12 -16.63 -17.73
C ASN A 78 0.50 -16.94 -16.36
N VAL A 79 1.13 -15.95 -15.73
CA VAL A 79 1.73 -16.09 -14.40
C VAL A 79 0.66 -16.36 -13.34
N LEU A 80 -0.43 -15.59 -13.32
CA LEU A 80 -1.50 -15.78 -12.35
C LEU A 80 -2.29 -17.08 -12.59
N GLU A 81 -2.46 -17.51 -13.84
CA GLU A 81 -3.06 -18.81 -14.20
C GLU A 81 -2.19 -19.99 -13.73
N GLY A 82 -0.86 -19.82 -13.73
CA GLY A 82 0.08 -20.84 -13.23
C GLY A 82 0.14 -20.96 -11.70
N ILE A 83 -0.47 -20.03 -10.96
CA ILE A 83 -0.45 -20.01 -9.50
C ILE A 83 -1.75 -20.59 -8.94
N SER A 84 -1.64 -21.61 -8.08
CA SER A 84 -2.78 -22.10 -7.32
C SER A 84 -3.21 -21.10 -6.25
N GLY A 85 -4.52 -20.81 -6.17
CA GLY A 85 -5.12 -20.00 -5.11
C GLY A 85 -5.92 -18.79 -5.60
N CYS A 86 -5.59 -18.24 -6.78
CA CYS A 86 -6.39 -17.16 -7.38
C CYS A 86 -7.78 -17.64 -7.84
N GLY A 87 -7.95 -18.94 -8.12
CA GLY A 87 -9.22 -19.53 -8.55
C GLY A 87 -9.52 -19.24 -10.02
N ASP A 88 -10.77 -19.39 -10.42
CA ASP A 88 -11.23 -18.95 -11.74
C ASP A 88 -11.17 -17.41 -11.84
N ASN A 89 -11.06 -16.84 -13.04
CA ASN A 89 -10.92 -15.38 -13.26
C ASN A 89 -9.76 -14.75 -12.46
N VAL A 90 -8.55 -15.27 -12.65
CA VAL A 90 -7.36 -14.89 -11.86
C VAL A 90 -7.07 -13.38 -11.84
N LEU A 91 -7.38 -12.67 -12.92
CA LEU A 91 -7.13 -11.23 -13.06
C LEU A 91 -8.09 -10.38 -12.20
N GLU A 92 -9.28 -10.88 -11.92
CA GLU A 92 -10.29 -10.18 -11.09
C GLU A 92 -10.07 -10.47 -9.60
N ASN A 93 -9.63 -11.69 -9.29
CA ASN A 93 -9.53 -12.20 -7.92
C ASN A 93 -8.22 -11.87 -7.22
N CYS A 94 -7.15 -11.63 -7.97
CA CYS A 94 -5.82 -11.38 -7.44
C CYS A 94 -5.24 -10.04 -7.92
N PHE A 95 -4.29 -9.52 -7.16
CA PHE A 95 -3.48 -8.36 -7.53
C PHE A 95 -2.03 -8.56 -7.09
N LEU A 96 -1.14 -7.70 -7.58
CA LEU A 96 0.27 -7.73 -7.24
C LEU A 96 0.60 -6.58 -6.29
N TYR A 97 1.33 -6.89 -5.24
CA TYR A 97 1.91 -5.96 -4.28
C TYR A 97 3.43 -6.01 -4.47
N LEU A 98 4.05 -4.84 -4.58
CA LEU A 98 5.47 -4.70 -4.80
C LEU A 98 6.06 -4.14 -3.52
N GLN A 99 7.01 -4.86 -2.92
CA GLN A 99 7.66 -4.42 -1.71
C GLN A 99 9.15 -4.77 -1.76
N GLU A 100 9.91 -4.05 -0.97
CA GLU A 100 11.26 -4.43 -0.59
C GLU A 100 11.17 -5.14 0.77
N ASP A 101 11.92 -6.22 0.95
CA ASP A 101 11.98 -6.95 2.23
C ASP A 101 12.85 -6.19 3.25
N GLY A 102 12.31 -5.06 3.71
CA GLY A 102 12.99 -4.05 4.50
C GLY A 102 12.21 -2.73 4.58
N ASP A 103 12.94 -1.63 4.70
CA ASP A 103 12.40 -0.26 4.78
C ASP A 103 13.06 0.69 3.76
N LEU A 104 13.71 0.15 2.72
CA LEU A 104 14.46 0.96 1.73
C LEU A 104 13.55 1.63 0.70
N ALA A 105 12.44 0.99 0.36
CA ALA A 105 11.49 1.47 -0.64
C ALA A 105 10.05 1.40 -0.09
N PRO A 106 9.18 2.36 -0.43
CA PRO A 106 7.78 2.27 -0.08
C PRO A 106 7.10 1.16 -0.89
N ASP A 107 6.11 0.55 -0.26
CA ASP A 107 5.25 -0.41 -0.94
C ASP A 107 4.49 0.21 -2.11
N ASN A 108 4.24 -0.60 -3.12
CA ASN A 108 3.52 -0.24 -4.33
C ASN A 108 2.60 -1.39 -4.77
N PHE A 109 1.72 -1.17 -5.74
CA PHE A 109 0.74 -2.16 -6.15
C PHE A 109 0.36 -2.03 -7.62
N VAL A 110 -0.07 -3.14 -8.20
CA VAL A 110 -0.52 -3.25 -9.60
C VAL A 110 -1.82 -4.03 -9.65
N PHE A 111 -2.84 -3.43 -10.26
CA PHE A 111 -4.14 -4.06 -10.47
C PHE A 111 -4.23 -4.66 -11.89
N PRO A 112 -4.48 -5.97 -12.04
CA PRO A 112 -4.57 -6.60 -13.36
C PRO A 112 -5.80 -6.15 -14.18
N VAL A 113 -6.84 -5.66 -13.52
CA VAL A 113 -8.07 -5.13 -14.13
C VAL A 113 -8.45 -3.79 -13.50
N PRO A 114 -9.26 -2.95 -14.17
CA PRO A 114 -9.92 -1.83 -13.52
C PRO A 114 -10.64 -2.26 -12.24
N LEU A 115 -10.57 -1.47 -11.16
CA LEU A 115 -11.09 -1.86 -9.85
C LEU A 115 -12.61 -2.15 -9.82
N LYS A 116 -13.38 -1.60 -10.76
CA LYS A 116 -14.81 -1.92 -10.92
C LYS A 116 -15.09 -3.38 -11.36
N GLU A 117 -14.11 -4.00 -12.02
CA GLU A 117 -14.15 -5.40 -12.47
C GLU A 117 -13.50 -6.35 -11.45
N ALA A 118 -12.69 -5.82 -10.53
CA ALA A 118 -12.04 -6.62 -9.51
C ALA A 118 -13.04 -7.16 -8.47
N ALA A 119 -12.80 -8.39 -7.99
CA ALA A 119 -13.60 -9.05 -6.98
C ALA A 119 -13.29 -8.56 -5.55
N ILE A 120 -13.24 -7.24 -5.38
CA ILE A 120 -12.94 -6.58 -4.10
C ILE A 120 -14.05 -6.90 -3.10
N MET A 121 -13.66 -7.34 -1.91
CA MET A 121 -14.57 -7.56 -0.79
C MET A 121 -14.68 -6.31 0.08
N LYS A 122 -15.81 -6.17 0.80
CA LYS A 122 -15.97 -5.09 1.77
C LYS A 122 -14.90 -5.19 2.85
N ALA A 123 -14.08 -4.14 2.97
CA ALA A 123 -12.97 -4.09 3.92
C ALA A 123 -13.46 -3.95 5.37
N ASN A 124 -14.59 -3.26 5.58
CA ASN A 124 -15.12 -2.91 6.90
C ASN A 124 -14.05 -2.21 7.77
N ALA A 125 -13.35 -1.24 7.18
CA ALA A 125 -12.28 -0.51 7.85
C ALA A 125 -12.84 0.26 9.06
N ARG A 126 -12.19 0.13 10.21
CA ARG A 126 -12.59 0.80 11.45
C ARG A 126 -11.37 1.28 12.25
N ILE A 127 -11.57 2.36 13.00
CA ILE A 127 -10.61 2.78 14.02
C ILE A 127 -10.68 1.80 15.19
N ARG A 128 -9.61 1.06 15.44
CA ARG A 128 -9.49 0.11 16.54
C ARG A 128 -9.14 0.80 17.85
N SER A 129 -8.16 1.70 17.80
CA SER A 129 -7.71 2.46 18.97
C SER A 129 -7.12 3.81 18.56
N ILE A 130 -7.16 4.77 19.50
CA ILE A 130 -6.45 6.04 19.38
C ILE A 130 -5.78 6.30 20.73
N GLU A 131 -4.47 6.49 20.71
CA GLU A 131 -3.66 6.80 21.89
C GLU A 131 -2.94 8.12 21.68
N GLU A 132 -2.82 8.89 22.77
CA GLU A 132 -2.07 10.14 22.78
C GLU A 132 -0.66 9.86 23.26
N ILE A 133 0.33 10.27 22.46
CA ILE A 133 1.76 10.14 22.79
C ILE A 133 2.36 11.53 22.94
N ARG A 134 3.26 11.67 23.92
CA ARG A 134 3.93 12.92 24.28
C ARG A 134 5.44 12.73 24.25
N ASP A 135 6.06 12.93 23.09
CA ASP A 135 7.52 12.81 22.97
C ASP A 135 8.09 13.47 21.69
N PRO A 136 8.85 14.59 21.76
CA PRO A 136 8.73 15.70 22.71
C PRO A 136 7.48 16.56 22.44
N ASN A 137 6.81 16.35 21.31
CA ASN A 137 5.55 16.99 20.92
C ASN A 137 4.39 15.99 21.03
N ILE A 138 3.16 16.50 21.07
CA ILE A 138 1.96 15.66 21.08
C ILE A 138 1.70 15.12 19.67
N TYR A 139 1.50 13.81 19.58
CA TYR A 139 0.95 13.13 18.40
C TYR A 139 0.03 12.00 18.85
N PHE A 140 -0.77 11.49 17.92
CA PHE A 140 -1.71 10.42 18.20
C PHE A 140 -1.38 9.20 17.36
N THR A 141 -1.31 8.03 17.97
CA THR A 141 -1.28 6.76 17.22
C THR A 141 -2.71 6.35 16.94
N VAL A 142 -3.02 6.04 15.69
CA VAL A 142 -4.33 5.61 15.23
C VAL A 142 -4.16 4.21 14.67
N GLU A 143 -4.68 3.21 15.38
CA GLU A 143 -4.69 1.83 14.91
C GLU A 143 -5.97 1.57 14.13
N ILE A 144 -5.81 1.02 12.93
CA ILE A 144 -6.87 0.72 11.98
C ILE A 144 -6.97 -0.78 11.85
N GLU A 145 -8.18 -1.32 11.91
CA GLU A 145 -8.46 -2.73 11.68
C GLU A 145 -9.37 -2.89 10.45
N VAL A 146 -9.09 -3.91 9.65
CA VAL A 146 -9.86 -4.29 8.46
C VAL A 146 -10.17 -5.79 8.50
N HIS A 147 -11.30 -6.19 7.91
CA HIS A 147 -11.71 -7.59 7.79
C HIS A 147 -11.21 -8.24 6.50
N ASN A 148 -11.06 -7.46 5.43
CA ASN A 148 -10.47 -7.87 4.15
C ASN A 148 -9.45 -6.80 3.71
N ILE A 149 -8.73 -7.07 2.62
CA ILE A 149 -7.80 -6.10 2.04
C ILE A 149 -8.55 -4.79 1.72
N ALA A 150 -8.03 -3.67 2.21
CA ALA A 150 -8.66 -2.37 2.07
C ALA A 150 -7.92 -1.49 1.07
N LEU A 151 -8.66 -0.91 0.13
CA LEU A 151 -8.12 -0.04 -0.90
C LEU A 151 -8.37 1.43 -0.54
N PHE A 152 -7.31 2.23 -0.67
CA PHE A 152 -7.37 3.69 -0.48
C PHE A 152 -7.97 4.09 0.87
N VAL A 153 -7.49 3.47 1.95
CA VAL A 153 -7.93 3.78 3.31
C VAL A 153 -7.63 5.25 3.60
N TRP A 154 -8.68 6.04 3.78
CA TRP A 154 -8.63 7.48 3.86
C TRP A 154 -9.14 7.95 5.23
N LEU A 155 -8.26 8.59 5.98
CA LEU A 155 -8.53 9.18 7.28
C LEU A 155 -8.72 10.68 7.15
N GLU A 156 -9.76 11.21 7.79
CA GLU A 156 -10.05 12.64 7.85
C GLU A 156 -10.33 13.07 9.28
N THR A 157 -9.94 14.29 9.63
CA THR A 157 -10.11 14.86 10.97
C THR A 157 -11.03 16.09 10.98
N GLY A 158 -11.85 16.24 9.94
CA GLY A 158 -12.72 17.40 9.74
C GLY A 158 -11.93 18.72 9.78
N ASN A 159 -12.23 19.56 10.78
CA ASN A 159 -11.63 20.88 10.92
C ASN A 159 -10.29 20.89 11.68
N ILE A 160 -9.86 19.75 12.22
CA ILE A 160 -8.59 19.66 12.95
C ILE A 160 -7.45 19.68 11.93
N THR A 161 -6.64 20.73 11.96
CA THR A 161 -5.50 20.86 11.05
C THR A 161 -4.33 20.02 11.56
N GLY A 162 -3.81 19.14 10.71
CA GLY A 162 -2.69 18.27 11.02
C GLY A 162 -2.27 17.44 9.82
N ARG A 163 -1.47 16.40 10.07
CA ARG A 163 -1.09 15.42 9.05
C ARG A 163 -1.01 14.03 9.64
N PHE A 164 -1.51 13.04 8.90
CA PHE A 164 -1.16 11.65 9.13
C PHE A 164 0.25 11.34 8.62
N SER A 165 0.89 10.31 9.16
CA SER A 165 2.18 9.79 8.68
C SER A 165 2.06 9.08 7.33
N ASP A 166 0.89 8.50 7.07
CA ASP A 166 0.49 7.79 5.87
C ASP A 166 -1.04 7.90 5.72
N ASN A 167 -1.55 7.99 4.49
CA ASN A 167 -2.99 8.10 4.22
C ASN A 167 -3.30 7.75 2.75
N GLY A 168 -4.49 7.20 2.47
CA GLY A 168 -4.88 6.73 1.14
C GLY A 168 -4.15 5.44 0.71
N PHE A 169 -3.59 4.70 1.67
CA PHE A 169 -2.80 3.49 1.42
C PHE A 169 -3.67 2.28 1.10
N LEU A 170 -3.05 1.27 0.50
CA LEU A 170 -3.58 -0.09 0.38
C LEU A 170 -3.15 -0.88 1.62
N GLN A 171 -4.09 -1.51 2.32
CA GLN A 171 -3.82 -2.27 3.53
C GLN A 171 -3.98 -3.78 3.29
N VAL A 172 -2.86 -4.50 3.21
CA VAL A 172 -2.80 -5.97 3.08
C VAL A 172 -2.65 -6.71 4.42
N THR A 173 -2.60 -5.98 5.53
CA THR A 173 -2.53 -6.55 6.89
C THR A 173 -3.82 -6.30 7.66
N LYS A 174 -4.13 -7.18 8.62
CA LYS A 174 -5.34 -7.03 9.44
C LYS A 174 -5.37 -5.71 10.21
N THR A 175 -4.23 -5.27 10.72
CA THR A 175 -4.08 -4.00 11.41
C THR A 175 -2.94 -3.17 10.84
N LYS A 176 -3.09 -1.85 10.90
CA LYS A 176 -2.04 -0.87 10.56
C LYS A 176 -2.16 0.32 11.49
N THR A 177 -1.02 0.82 11.97
CA THR A 177 -0.96 2.01 12.81
C THR A 177 -0.40 3.18 12.01
N VAL A 178 -1.04 4.33 12.12
CA VAL A 178 -0.54 5.60 11.56
C VAL A 178 -0.52 6.68 12.63
N ASN A 179 0.41 7.61 12.52
CA ASN A 179 0.54 8.72 13.46
C ASN A 179 -0.16 9.95 12.91
N PHE A 180 -0.92 10.65 13.75
CA PHE A 180 -1.48 11.97 13.45
C PHE A 180 -0.74 13.04 14.24
N THR A 181 -0.15 14.01 13.56
CA THR A 181 0.49 15.18 14.17
C THR A 181 -0.39 16.40 13.93
N PRO A 182 -1.05 16.94 14.96
CA PRO A 182 -1.82 18.17 14.83
C PRO A 182 -0.89 19.38 14.70
N LYS A 183 -1.35 20.45 14.06
CA LYS A 183 -0.63 21.73 14.03
C LYS A 183 -0.80 22.54 15.32
N GLU A 184 -1.88 22.29 16.05
CA GLU A 184 -2.24 22.96 17.29
C GLU A 184 -2.48 21.93 18.40
N LEU A 185 -2.48 22.39 19.65
CA LEU A 185 -2.77 21.52 20.78
C LEU A 185 -4.26 21.10 20.74
N ILE A 186 -4.50 19.80 20.67
CA ILE A 186 -5.84 19.21 20.76
C ILE A 186 -5.86 18.09 21.80
N SER A 187 -7.04 17.78 22.31
CA SER A 187 -7.27 16.62 23.16
C SER A 187 -7.58 15.36 22.34
N LEU A 188 -7.30 14.20 22.94
CA LEU A 188 -7.72 12.90 22.41
C LEU A 188 -9.24 12.83 22.13
N SER A 189 -10.06 13.50 22.95
CA SER A 189 -11.51 13.51 22.80
C SER A 189 -11.97 14.26 21.54
N GLU A 190 -11.31 15.37 21.21
CA GLU A 190 -11.59 16.15 20.02
C GLU A 190 -11.22 15.37 18.76
N LEU A 191 -10.06 14.69 18.77
CA LEU A 191 -9.65 13.82 17.67
C LEU A 191 -10.64 12.67 17.48
N ARG A 192 -11.02 11.95 18.56
CA ARG A 192 -11.97 10.83 18.49
C ARG A 192 -13.31 11.21 17.87
N ARG A 193 -13.82 12.41 18.16
CA ARG A 193 -15.10 12.88 17.63
C ARG A 193 -15.01 13.29 16.14
N SER A 194 -13.84 13.74 15.70
CA SER A 194 -13.67 14.30 14.36
C SER A 194 -13.05 13.32 13.36
N LEU A 195 -12.41 12.25 13.86
CA LEU A 195 -11.75 11.25 13.04
C LEU A 195 -12.77 10.35 12.33
N THR A 196 -12.73 10.35 11.01
CA THR A 196 -13.49 9.43 10.16
C THR A 196 -12.54 8.60 9.30
N ILE A 197 -13.01 7.41 8.91
CA ILE A 197 -12.31 6.50 8.02
C ILE A 197 -13.24 6.13 6.86
N THR A 198 -12.68 6.07 5.66
CA THR A 198 -13.35 5.62 4.44
C THR A 198 -12.40 4.74 3.63
N ASP A 199 -12.93 3.84 2.82
CA ASP A 199 -12.16 3.03 1.88
C ASP A 199 -12.97 2.86 0.58
N LEU A 200 -12.35 2.35 -0.48
CA LEU A 200 -13.02 2.22 -1.78
C LEU A 200 -14.31 1.38 -1.71
N SER A 201 -14.34 0.34 -0.88
CA SER A 201 -15.49 -0.57 -0.79
C SER A 201 -16.69 0.03 -0.04
N ALA A 202 -16.52 1.21 0.56
CA ALA A 202 -17.61 1.99 1.14
C ALA A 202 -18.48 2.68 0.07
N PHE A 203 -17.98 2.82 -1.15
CA PHE A 203 -18.74 3.34 -2.28
C PHE A 203 -19.41 2.17 -3.00
N ASP A 204 -20.73 2.25 -3.20
CA ASP A 204 -21.44 1.26 -4.01
C ASP A 204 -20.84 1.22 -5.43
N ARG A 205 -20.81 0.03 -6.04
CA ARG A 205 -20.22 -0.20 -7.36
C ARG A 205 -20.84 0.80 -8.37
N ILE A 206 -20.00 1.67 -8.93
CA ILE A 206 -20.34 2.59 -10.03
C ILE A 206 -20.61 1.78 -11.30
#